data_AF-A0A948RFA1-F1
#
_entry.id   AF-A0A948RFA1-F1
#
_cell.length_a   1.000
_cell.length_b   1.000
_cell.length_c   1.000
_cell.angle_alpha   90.00
_cell.angle_beta   90.00
_cell.angle_gamma   90.00
#
_symmetry.space_group_name_H-M   'P 1'
#
loop_
_entity.id
_entity.type
_entity.pdbx_description
1 polymer ?
#
loop_
_entity_poly.entity_id
_entity_poly.type
_entity_poly.pdbx_seq_one_letter_code
_entity_poly.pdbx_strand_id
1 'polypeptide(L)'
;MTKIAHCKSLLESLSDYVDGTLSEDLCAELQRHISACQNCSIVVDTLRKTIYLYHATTAEPANVPLDVRERLFHSLKLEDYLQH
;
A
#
# COMPACT_ATOMS: atom_id res chain seq x y z
N MET A 1 -2.13 19.93 21.10
CA MET A 1 -2.13 20.14 19.63
C MET A 1 -3.53 19.81 19.10
N THR A 2 -4.08 20.63 18.21
CA THR A 2 -5.42 20.38 17.63
C THR A 2 -5.35 19.26 16.59
N LYS A 3 -6.41 18.44 16.49
CA LYS A 3 -6.49 17.25 15.61
C LYS A 3 -6.09 17.54 14.15
N ILE A 4 -6.40 18.73 13.66
CA ILE A 4 -6.12 19.20 12.29
C ILE A 4 -4.61 19.40 12.04
N ALA A 5 -3.87 19.97 13.00
CA ALA A 5 -2.43 20.20 12.83
C ALA A 5 -1.66 18.87 12.75
N HIS A 6 -2.09 17.87 13.52
CA HIS A 6 -1.51 16.53 13.49
C HIS A 6 -1.81 15.81 12.17
N CYS A 7 -3.03 15.96 11.61
CA CYS A 7 -3.34 15.43 10.28
C CYS A 7 -2.46 16.04 9.17
N LYS A 8 -2.16 17.34 9.26
CA LYS A 8 -1.35 18.02 8.24
C LYS A 8 0.11 17.54 8.24
N SER A 9 0.72 17.49 9.41
CA SER A 9 2.09 16.95 9.57
C SER A 9 2.19 15.50 9.09
N LEU A 10 1.13 14.71 9.29
CA LEU A 10 1.04 13.34 8.79
C LEU A 10 1.09 13.26 7.26
N LEU A 11 0.33 14.13 6.58
CA LEU A 11 0.27 14.16 5.12
C LEU A 11 1.61 14.51 4.49
N GLU A 12 2.43 15.32 5.17
CA GLU A 12 3.79 15.65 4.74
C GLU A 12 4.70 14.41 4.71
N SER A 13 4.44 13.42 5.57
CA SER A 13 5.22 12.17 5.65
C SER A 13 4.70 11.07 4.70
N LEU A 14 3.61 11.31 3.98
CA LEU A 14 2.90 10.26 3.24
C LEU A 14 3.63 9.84 1.96
N SER A 15 4.39 10.75 1.33
CA SER A 15 5.22 10.40 0.15
C SER A 15 6.30 9.39 0.56
N ASP A 16 7.11 9.75 1.57
CA ASP A 16 8.18 8.88 2.08
C ASP A 16 7.65 7.53 2.58
N TYR A 17 6.43 7.51 3.14
CA TYR A 17 5.77 6.26 3.53
C TYR A 17 5.44 5.35 2.34
N VAL A 18 4.90 5.92 1.26
CA VAL A 18 4.56 5.17 0.04
C VAL A 18 5.83 4.70 -0.68
N ASP A 19 6.88 5.52 -0.67
CA ASP A 19 8.16 5.22 -1.29
C ASP A 19 9.02 4.24 -0.45
N GLY A 20 8.59 3.93 0.78
CA GLY A 20 9.28 3.02 1.69
C GLY A 20 10.57 3.59 2.28
N THR A 21 10.74 4.92 2.25
CA THR A 21 11.92 5.63 2.75
C THR A 21 11.72 6.25 4.13
N LEU A 22 10.48 6.23 4.64
CA LEU A 22 10.15 6.70 5.98
C LEU A 22 10.77 5.78 7.05
N SER A 23 11.32 6.37 8.11
CA SER A 23 11.90 5.61 9.22
C SER A 23 10.86 4.72 9.92
N GLU A 24 11.30 3.62 10.53
CA GLU A 24 10.41 2.66 11.20
C GLU A 24 9.56 3.30 12.30
N ASP A 25 10.17 4.17 13.12
CA ASP A 25 9.47 4.89 14.20
C ASP A 25 8.34 5.78 13.66
N LEU A 26 8.61 6.52 12.58
CA LEU A 26 7.63 7.39 11.94
C LEU A 26 6.56 6.58 11.21
N CYS A 27 6.92 5.45 10.59
CA CYS A 27 5.97 4.49 10.04
C CYS A 27 4.98 4.01 11.11
N ALA A 28 5.47 3.63 12.30
CA ALA A 28 4.62 3.17 13.38
C ALA A 28 3.70 4.27 13.93
N GLU A 29 4.19 5.50 14.06
CA GLU A 29 3.37 6.65 14.43
C GLU A 29 2.29 6.96 13.39
N LEU A 30 2.68 6.96 12.12
CA LEU A 30 1.79 7.18 10.98
C LEU A 30 0.65 6.15 10.96
N GLN A 31 0.98 4.87 11.10
CA GLN A 31 0.00 3.79 11.16
C GLN A 31 -0.94 3.93 12.37
N ARG A 32 -0.42 4.26 13.55
CA ARG A 32 -1.26 4.54 14.73
C ARG A 32 -2.26 5.66 14.46
N HIS A 33 -1.82 6.76 13.85
CA HIS A 33 -2.72 7.86 13.53
C HIS A 33 -3.79 7.47 12.50
N ILE A 34 -3.40 6.78 11.43
CA ILE A 34 -4.33 6.32 10.38
C ILE A 34 -5.41 5.44 11.00
N SER A 35 -5.05 4.55 11.93
CA SER A 35 -6.01 3.66 12.61
C SER A 35 -7.01 4.41 13.50
N ALA A 36 -6.64 5.57 14.04
CA ALA A 36 -7.46 6.35 14.97
C ALA A 36 -8.18 7.55 14.31
N CYS A 37 -7.90 7.85 13.04
CA CYS A 37 -8.39 9.05 12.36
C CYS A 37 -9.06 8.72 11.02
N GLN A 38 -10.40 8.78 11.01
CA GLN A 38 -11.20 8.49 9.82
C GLN A 38 -10.80 9.32 8.59
N ASN A 39 -10.54 10.62 8.75
CA ASN A 39 -10.13 11.48 7.64
C ASN A 39 -8.83 11.00 7.00
N CYS A 40 -7.83 10.65 7.81
CA CYS A 40 -6.55 10.16 7.31
C CYS A 40 -6.68 8.75 6.70
N SER A 41 -7.50 7.88 7.27
CA SER A 41 -7.83 6.58 6.65
C SER A 41 -8.38 6.77 5.24
N ILE A 42 -9.37 7.65 5.07
CA ILE A 42 -9.98 7.93 3.75
C ILE A 42 -8.93 8.44 2.76
N VAL A 43 -8.07 9.36 3.17
CA VAL A 43 -7.02 9.91 2.29
C VAL A 43 -6.04 8.81 1.85
N VAL A 44 -5.52 8.02 2.80
CA VAL A 44 -4.57 6.95 2.51
C VAL A 44 -5.20 5.86 1.64
N ASP A 45 -6.44 5.49 1.90
CA ASP A 45 -7.16 4.49 1.09
C ASP A 45 -7.43 5.00 -0.33
N THR A 46 -7.75 6.29 -0.48
CA THR A 46 -7.93 6.91 -1.80
C THR A 46 -6.60 6.92 -2.56
N LEU A 47 -5.50 7.30 -1.90
CA LEU A 47 -4.17 7.29 -2.50
C LEU A 47 -3.77 5.88 -2.97
N ARG A 48 -3.96 4.85 -2.14
CA ARG A 48 -3.69 3.45 -2.50
C ARG A 48 -4.48 3.01 -3.74
N LYS A 49 -5.76 3.40 -3.83
CA LYS A 49 -6.59 3.11 -5.01
C LYS A 49 -6.07 3.82 -6.25
N THR A 50 -5.64 5.07 -6.14
CA THR A 50 -5.03 5.80 -7.26
C THR A 50 -3.75 5.11 -7.75
N ILE A 51 -2.87 4.68 -6.83
CA ILE A 51 -1.65 3.92 -7.16
C ILE A 51 -2.01 2.61 -7.87
N TYR A 52 -2.97 1.86 -7.32
CA TYR A 52 -3.46 0.61 -7.92
C TYR A 52 -3.97 0.84 -9.35
N LEU A 53 -4.83 1.85 -9.56
CA LEU A 53 -5.37 2.17 -10.88
C LEU A 53 -4.27 2.55 -11.86
N TYR A 54 -3.27 3.32 -11.42
CA TYR A 54 -2.13 3.66 -12.25
C TYR A 54 -1.39 2.39 -12.71
N HIS A 55 -1.03 1.49 -11.80
CA HIS A 55 -0.38 0.23 -12.16
C HIS A 55 -1.27 -0.63 -13.07
N ALA A 56 -2.56 -0.77 -12.76
CA ALA A 56 -3.46 -1.63 -13.51
C ALA A 56 -3.75 -1.13 -14.94
N THR A 57 -3.66 0.18 -15.18
CA THR A 57 -4.00 0.79 -16.48
C THR A 57 -2.79 1.15 -17.33
N THR A 58 -1.62 1.35 -16.71
CA THR A 58 -0.40 1.80 -17.41
C THR A 58 0.71 0.77 -17.46
N ALA A 59 0.71 -0.23 -16.56
CA ALA A 59 1.71 -1.28 -16.63
C ALA A 59 1.38 -2.21 -17.80
N GLU A 60 2.36 -2.41 -18.69
CA GLU A 60 2.28 -3.56 -19.60
C GLU A 60 2.25 -4.84 -18.75
N PRO A 61 1.44 -5.84 -19.12
CA PRO A 61 1.42 -7.11 -18.40
C PRO A 61 2.84 -7.66 -18.36
N ALA A 62 3.40 -7.75 -17.16
CA ALA A 62 4.72 -8.31 -16.96
C ALA A 62 4.71 -9.72 -17.56
N ASN A 63 5.66 -9.99 -18.47
CA ASN A 63 5.77 -11.28 -19.13
C ASN A 63 6.40 -12.28 -18.15
N VAL A 64 5.62 -12.68 -17.14
CA VAL A 64 6.03 -13.61 -16.10
C VAL A 64 5.80 -15.03 -16.63
N PRO A 65 6.85 -15.87 -16.72
CA PRO A 65 6.70 -17.26 -17.11
C PRO A 65 5.73 -18.02 -16.19
N LEU A 66 4.92 -18.90 -16.78
CA LEU A 66 3.89 -19.65 -16.03
C LEU A 66 4.49 -20.52 -14.92
N ASP A 67 5.67 -21.11 -15.14
CA ASP A 67 6.36 -21.94 -14.15
C ASP A 67 6.76 -21.14 -12.90
N VAL A 68 7.06 -19.84 -13.05
CA VAL A 68 7.34 -18.95 -11.92
C VAL A 68 6.06 -18.71 -11.12
N ARG A 69 4.91 -18.49 -11.77
CA ARG A 69 3.60 -18.36 -11.10
C ARG A 69 3.26 -19.64 -10.33
N GLU A 70 3.40 -20.81 -10.95
CA GLU A 70 3.09 -22.10 -10.32
C GLU A 70 3.96 -22.37 -9.09
N ARG A 71 5.28 -22.16 -9.20
CA ARG A 71 6.22 -22.35 -8.08
C ARG A 71 5.93 -21.39 -6.93
N LEU A 72 5.58 -20.14 -7.23
CA LEU A 72 5.19 -19.16 -6.22
C LEU A 72 3.90 -19.61 -5.50
N PHE A 73 2.87 -19.98 -6.25
CA PHE A 73 1.58 -20.38 -5.67
C PHE A 73 1.73 -21.64 -4.81
N HIS A 74 2.52 -22.61 -5.25
CA HIS A 74 2.83 -23.79 -4.45
C HIS A 74 3.58 -23.43 -3.15
N SER A 75 4.58 -22.54 -3.23
CA SER A 75 5.33 -22.10 -2.04
C SER A 75 4.46 -21.37 -1.02
N LEU A 76 3.43 -20.65 -1.50
CA LEU A 76 2.45 -19.95 -0.68
C LEU A 76 1.25 -20.81 -0.29
N LYS A 77 1.16 -22.07 -0.74
CA LYS A 77 0.01 -22.99 -0.55
C LYS A 77 -1.31 -22.42 -1.08
N LEU A 78 -1.26 -21.88 -2.29
CA LEU A 78 -2.38 -21.25 -3.00
C LEU A 78 -2.76 -22.02 -4.27
N GLU A 79 -2.56 -23.34 -4.29
CA GLU A 79 -2.77 -24.17 -5.48
C GLU A 79 -4.21 -24.09 -6.02
N ASP A 80 -5.19 -23.87 -5.15
CA ASP A 80 -6.61 -23.72 -5.51
C ASP A 80 -6.86 -22.52 -6.45
N TYR A 81 -5.98 -21.51 -6.44
CA TYR A 81 -6.08 -20.31 -7.28
C TYR A 81 -5.39 -20.46 -8.66
N LEU A 82 -4.84 -21.64 -8.98
CA LEU A 82 -4.27 -21.93 -10.30
C LEU A 82 -5.32 -22.39 -11.32
N GLN A 83 -6.54 -22.76 -10.90
CA GLN A 83 -7.59 -23.32 -11.75
C GLN A 83 -8.49 -22.27 -12.44
N HIS A 84 -8.16 -20.98 -12.32
CA HIS A 84 -8.89 -19.85 -12.91
C HIS A 84 -7.94 -18.94 -13.70
#